data_AF-A0A520LT50-F1
#
_entry.id   AF-A0A520LT50-F1
#
_cell.length_a   1.000
_cell.length_b   1.000
_cell.length_c   1.000
_cell.angle_alpha   90.00
_cell.angle_beta   90.00
_cell.angle_gamma   90.00
#
_symmetry.space_group_name_H-M   'P 1'
#
loop_
_entity.id
_entity.type
_entity.pdbx_description
1 polymer ?
#
loop_
_entity_poly.entity_id
_entity_poly.type
_entity_poly.pdbx_seq_one_letter_code
_entity_poly.pdbx_strand_id
1 'polypeptide(L)'
;MFVFTLGCLYLISALIYLLLIKEEFNIFGFVYNPNNRKFLIIFDAPFLLISFAAIIEEPHWFLFLIFAMHAFNSMTLLIKPQLFYHSKEEMELMSEESMNNYLVILTSVVGIGCLLVGYF
;
A
#
# COMPACT_ATOMS: atom_id res chain seq x y z
N MET A 1 -17.68 4.79 8.47
CA MET A 1 -16.67 5.79 8.86
C MET A 1 -15.25 5.27 8.64
N PHE A 2 -14.95 4.00 8.97
CA PHE A 2 -13.64 3.40 8.72
C PHE A 2 -13.34 3.23 7.24
N VAL A 3 -14.33 2.86 6.41
CA VAL A 3 -14.18 2.79 4.94
C VAL A 3 -13.77 4.14 4.34
N PHE A 4 -14.46 5.23 4.76
CA PHE A 4 -14.10 6.59 4.37
C PHE A 4 -12.68 6.96 4.81
N THR A 5 -12.33 6.65 6.06
CA THR A 5 -10.99 6.90 6.61
C THR A 5 -9.91 6.16 5.83
N LEU A 6 -10.17 4.89 5.47
CA LEU A 6 -9.28 4.07 4.65
C LEU A 6 -9.09 4.69 3.27
N GLY A 7 -10.18 5.13 2.62
CA GLY A 7 -10.14 5.82 1.34
C GLY A 7 -9.27 7.08 1.39
N CYS A 8 -9.47 7.93 2.39
CA CYS A 8 -8.65 9.12 2.61
C CYS A 8 -7.17 8.77 2.86
N LEU A 9 -6.87 7.72 3.62
CA LEU A 9 -5.49 7.30 3.90
C LEU A 9 -4.75 6.89 2.61
N TYR A 10 -5.43 6.16 1.71
CA TYR A 10 -4.88 5.81 0.40
C TYR A 10 -4.63 7.04 -0.47
N LEU A 11 -5.56 7.99 -0.51
CA LEU A 11 -5.41 9.21 -1.30
C LEU A 11 -4.29 10.12 -0.76
N ILE A 12 -4.16 10.23 0.56
CA ILE A 12 -3.04 10.94 1.20
C ILE A 12 -1.71 10.25 0.82
N SER A 13 -1.68 8.92 0.80
CA SER A 13 -0.48 8.17 0.40
C SER A 13 -0.13 8.40 -1.07
N ALA A 14 -1.11 8.45 -1.97
CA ALA A 14 -0.90 8.81 -3.37
C ALA A 14 -0.29 10.22 -3.52
N LEU A 15 -0.77 11.20 -2.74
CA LEU A 15 -0.20 12.55 -2.70
C LEU A 15 1.23 12.57 -2.16
N ILE A 16 1.53 11.78 -1.13
CA ILE A 16 2.88 11.61 -0.60
C ILE A 16 3.80 11.00 -1.66
N TYR A 17 3.34 9.98 -2.39
CA TYR A 17 4.12 9.39 -3.47
C TYR A 17 4.40 10.40 -4.59
N LEU A 18 3.40 11.19 -5.01
CA LEU A 18 3.62 12.26 -5.98
C LEU A 18 4.64 13.30 -5.49
N LEU A 19 4.60 13.65 -4.20
CA LEU A 19 5.58 14.54 -3.60
C LEU A 19 7.00 13.92 -3.64
N LEU A 20 7.13 12.65 -3.25
CA LEU A 20 8.41 11.94 -3.27
C LEU A 20 8.98 11.83 -4.69
N ILE A 21 8.14 11.52 -5.68
CA ILE A 21 8.53 11.47 -7.10
C ILE A 21 9.02 12.84 -7.57
N LYS A 22 8.31 13.91 -7.20
CA LYS A 22 8.69 15.28 -7.53
C LYS A 22 10.05 15.68 -6.94
N GLU A 23 10.38 15.18 -5.75
CA GLU A 23 11.67 15.41 -5.09
C GLU A 23 12.76 14.40 -5.52
N GLU A 24 12.52 13.65 -6.61
CA GLU A 24 13.44 12.63 -7.15
C GLU A 24 13.85 11.57 -6.11
N PHE A 25 12.98 11.29 -5.15
CA PHE A 25 13.24 10.30 -4.11
C PHE A 25 13.17 8.89 -4.69
N ASN A 26 14.19 8.08 -4.42
CA ASN A 26 14.24 6.68 -4.84
C ASN A 26 13.31 5.80 -3.98
N ILE A 27 12.02 5.79 -4.30
CA ILE A 27 10.98 5.00 -3.61
C ILE A 27 11.32 3.51 -3.66
N PHE A 28 11.74 3.02 -4.83
CA PHE A 28 12.07 1.61 -5.03
C PHE A 28 13.24 1.16 -4.15
N GLY A 29 14.33 1.93 -4.16
CA GLY A 29 15.49 1.72 -3.30
C GLY A 29 15.13 1.80 -1.82
N PHE A 30 14.19 2.67 -1.44
CA PHE A 30 13.70 2.75 -0.07
C PHE A 30 12.92 1.50 0.36
N VAL A 31 11.99 1.02 -0.48
CA VAL A 31 11.15 -0.16 -0.21
C VAL A 31 11.99 -1.44 -0.16
N TYR A 32 12.94 -1.59 -1.07
CA TYR A 32 13.78 -2.79 -1.15
C TYR A 32 15.05 -2.74 -0.29
N ASN A 33 15.21 -1.73 0.56
CA ASN A 33 16.30 -1.68 1.52
C ASN A 33 15.94 -2.49 2.80
N PRO A 34 16.68 -3.56 3.13
CA PRO A 34 16.41 -4.36 4.33
C PRO A 34 16.45 -3.58 5.64
N ASN A 35 17.21 -2.48 5.70
CA ASN A 35 17.30 -1.62 6.89
C ASN A 35 15.98 -0.89 7.17
N ASN A 36 15.14 -0.69 6.14
CA ASN A 36 13.85 0.00 6.24
C ASN A 36 12.70 -0.94 6.60
N ARG A 37 12.95 -2.25 6.72
CA ARG A 37 11.92 -3.28 7.01
C ARG A 37 10.96 -2.89 8.14
N LYS A 38 11.50 -2.41 9.26
CA LYS A 38 10.71 -2.04 10.44
C LYS A 38 9.78 -0.86 10.13
N PHE A 39 10.27 0.12 9.36
CA PHE A 39 9.47 1.24 8.92
C PHE A 39 8.32 0.77 8.03
N LEU A 40 8.58 -0.12 7.05
CA LEU A 40 7.53 -0.65 6.17
C LEU A 40 6.42 -1.35 6.94
N ILE A 41 6.76 -2.18 7.94
CA ILE A 41 5.77 -2.86 8.78
C ILE A 41 4.95 -1.85 9.60
N ILE A 42 5.59 -0.83 10.16
CA ILE A 42 4.90 0.22 10.93
C ILE A 42 3.99 1.03 10.01
N PHE A 43 4.44 1.33 8.80
CA PHE A 43 3.66 2.05 7.80
C PHE A 43 2.44 1.25 7.32
N ASP A 44 2.58 -0.07 7.21
CA ASP A 44 1.51 -0.97 6.76
C ASP A 44 0.44 -1.22 7.85
N ALA A 45 0.82 -1.13 9.13
CA ALA A 45 -0.06 -1.44 10.25
C ALA A 45 -1.37 -0.61 10.30
N PRO A 46 -1.36 0.73 10.10
CA PRO A 46 -2.59 1.52 9.99
C PRO A 46 -3.55 1.00 8.92
N PHE A 47 -3.05 0.63 7.73
CA PHE A 47 -3.90 0.09 6.66
C PHE A 47 -4.54 -1.23 7.07
N LEU A 48 -3.77 -2.11 7.70
CA LEU A 48 -4.26 -3.41 8.16
C LEU A 48 -5.32 -3.26 9.27
N LEU A 49 -5.09 -2.39 10.25
CA LEU A 49 -6.05 -2.14 11.33
C LEU A 49 -7.32 -1.45 10.83
N ILE A 50 -7.19 -0.43 10.00
CA ILE A 50 -8.35 0.33 9.49
C ILE A 50 -9.14 -0.52 8.49
N SER A 51 -8.49 -1.31 7.62
CA SER A 51 -9.20 -2.21 6.72
C SER A 51 -9.94 -3.32 7.48
N PHE A 52 -9.38 -3.86 8.56
CA PHE A 52 -10.09 -4.79 9.43
C PHE A 52 -11.32 -4.14 10.10
N ALA A 53 -11.16 -2.94 10.65
CA ALA A 53 -12.27 -2.19 11.23
C ALA A 53 -13.35 -1.86 10.18
N ALA A 54 -12.93 -1.51 8.97
CA ALA A 54 -13.82 -1.24 7.83
C ALA A 54 -14.62 -2.48 7.41
N ILE A 55 -14.01 -3.66 7.40
CA ILE A 55 -14.72 -4.93 7.11
C ILE A 55 -15.80 -5.22 8.17
N ILE A 56 -15.51 -4.96 9.44
CA ILE A 56 -16.47 -5.18 10.53
C ILE A 56 -17.65 -4.20 10.39
N GLU A 57 -17.36 -2.95 10.03
CA GLU A 57 -18.40 -1.92 9.86
C GLU A 57 -19.25 -2.19 8.61
N GLU A 58 -18.61 -2.55 7.50
CA GLU A 58 -19.25 -2.62 6.19
C GLU A 58 -18.67 -3.81 5.40
N PRO A 59 -19.24 -5.01 5.54
CA PRO A 59 -18.67 -6.22 4.95
C PRO A 59 -18.76 -6.21 3.41
N HIS A 60 -17.70 -5.77 2.74
CA HIS A 60 -17.62 -5.70 1.29
C HIS A 60 -16.38 -6.43 0.76
N TRP A 61 -16.54 -7.24 -0.30
CA TRP A 61 -15.47 -8.09 -0.87
C TRP A 61 -14.21 -7.29 -1.22
N PHE A 62 -14.38 -6.05 -1.68
CA PHE A 62 -13.28 -5.12 -1.98
C PHE A 62 -12.40 -4.83 -0.76
N LEU A 63 -13.00 -4.66 0.42
CA LEU A 63 -12.29 -4.41 1.67
C LEU A 63 -11.55 -5.67 2.15
N PHE A 64 -12.12 -6.85 1.94
CA PHE A 64 -11.42 -8.12 2.18
C PHE A 64 -10.17 -8.27 1.32
N LEU A 65 -10.22 -7.85 0.04
CA LEU A 65 -9.04 -7.87 -0.83
C LEU A 65 -7.96 -6.91 -0.33
N ILE A 66 -8.33 -5.70 0.07
CA ILE A 66 -7.40 -4.72 0.65
C ILE A 66 -6.73 -5.28 1.91
N PHE A 67 -7.55 -5.79 2.84
CA PHE A 67 -7.02 -6.39 4.06
C PHE A 67 -6.09 -7.56 3.76
N ALA A 68 -6.47 -8.44 2.83
CA ALA A 68 -5.64 -9.57 2.43
C ALA A 68 -4.30 -9.12 1.84
N MET A 69 -4.28 -8.11 0.97
CA MET A 69 -3.03 -7.57 0.41
C MET A 69 -2.09 -7.05 1.51
N HIS A 70 -2.59 -6.23 2.44
CA HIS A 70 -1.78 -5.74 3.56
C HIS A 70 -1.34 -6.88 4.49
N ALA A 71 -2.23 -7.82 4.81
CA ALA A 71 -1.91 -8.98 5.62
C ALA A 71 -0.80 -9.84 5.00
N PHE A 72 -0.89 -10.12 3.69
CA PHE A 72 0.15 -10.87 2.98
C PHE A 72 1.47 -10.11 2.89
N ASN A 73 1.45 -8.81 2.62
CA ASN A 73 2.66 -7.97 2.58
C ASN A 73 3.36 -7.96 3.95
N SER A 74 2.62 -7.64 5.01
CA SER A 74 3.12 -7.65 6.39
C SER A 74 3.64 -9.03 6.81
N MET A 75 2.90 -10.11 6.54
CA MET A 75 3.35 -11.48 6.86
C MET A 75 4.60 -11.88 6.08
N THR A 76 4.69 -11.53 4.79
CA THR A 76 5.88 -11.82 3.98
C THR A 76 7.08 -11.09 4.55
N LEU A 77 6.94 -9.80 4.86
CA LEU A 77 7.99 -9.00 5.49
C LEU A 77 8.36 -9.51 6.89
N LEU A 78 7.44 -10.05 7.68
CA LEU A 78 7.70 -10.56 9.03
C LEU A 78 8.32 -11.96 9.05
N ILE A 79 7.77 -12.89 8.28
CA ILE A 79 8.06 -14.33 8.36
C ILE A 79 9.10 -14.75 7.33
N LYS A 80 9.01 -14.23 6.10
CA LYS A 80 9.91 -14.59 4.99
C LYS A 80 10.40 -13.34 4.24
N PRO A 81 11.12 -12.42 4.91
CA PRO A 81 11.58 -11.17 4.30
C PRO A 81 12.46 -11.41 3.06
N GLN A 82 13.18 -12.53 3.00
CA GLN A 82 13.99 -12.91 1.85
C GLN A 82 13.17 -13.02 0.56
N LEU A 83 11.93 -13.54 0.61
CA LEU A 83 11.05 -13.60 -0.57
C LEU A 83 10.68 -12.21 -1.06
N PHE A 84 10.40 -11.30 -0.13
CA PHE A 84 10.11 -9.91 -0.46
C PHE A 84 11.32 -9.25 -1.15
N TYR A 85 12.51 -9.33 -0.55
CA TYR A 85 13.69 -8.67 -1.10
C TYR A 85 14.23 -9.33 -2.38
N HIS A 86 14.00 -10.63 -2.59
CA HIS A 86 14.35 -11.30 -3.85
C HIS A 86 13.45 -10.87 -5.01
N SER A 87 12.22 -10.42 -4.76
CA SER A 87 11.35 -9.87 -5.81
C SER A 87 11.87 -8.56 -6.42
N LYS A 88 12.94 -7.98 -5.86
CA LYS A 88 13.57 -6.76 -6.39
C LYS A 88 14.03 -6.95 -7.83
N GLU A 89 14.69 -8.07 -8.14
CA GLU A 89 15.23 -8.33 -9.48
C GLU A 89 14.12 -8.40 -10.54
N GLU A 90 12.97 -8.96 -10.17
CA GLU A 90 11.79 -9.02 -11.04
C GLU A 90 11.16 -7.63 -11.25
N MET A 91 11.19 -6.79 -10.23
CA MET A 91 10.64 -5.43 -10.29
C MET A 91 11.58 -4.44 -10.98
N GLU A 92 12.90 -4.66 -10.94
CA GLU A 92 13.89 -3.89 -11.71
C GLU A 92 13.72 -4.04 -13.24
N LEU A 93 12.99 -5.06 -13.70
CA LEU A 93 12.61 -5.20 -15.11
C LEU A 93 11.60 -4.12 -15.56
N MET A 94 10.87 -3.50 -14.62
CA MET A 94 10.05 -2.32 -14.91
C MET A 94 10.87 -1.04 -14.78
N SER A 95 10.64 -0.08 -15.68
CA SER A 95 11.27 1.24 -15.51
C SER A 95 10.79 1.93 -14.24
N GLU A 96 11.66 2.72 -13.63
CA GLU A 96 11.34 3.50 -12.41
C GLU A 96 10.12 4.40 -12.63
N GLU A 97 10.01 5.04 -13.79
CA GLU A 97 8.85 5.84 -14.16
C GLU A 97 7.56 5.01 -14.18
N SER A 98 7.60 3.81 -14.75
CA SER A 98 6.44 2.91 -14.79
C SER A 98 6.02 2.49 -13.39
N MET A 99 6.98 2.14 -12.52
CA MET A 99 6.72 1.78 -11.13
C MET A 99 6.10 2.94 -10.34
N ASN A 100 6.67 4.14 -10.47
CA ASN A 100 6.18 5.34 -9.81
C ASN A 100 4.74 5.67 -10.23
N ASN A 101 4.46 5.59 -11.54
CA ASN A 101 3.12 5.78 -12.08
C ASN A 101 2.15 4.71 -11.55
N TYR A 102 2.56 3.45 -11.56
CA TYR A 102 1.74 2.34 -11.06
C TYR A 102 1.38 2.53 -9.59
N LEU A 103 2.34 2.92 -8.76
CA LEU A 103 2.15 3.16 -7.33
C LEU A 103 1.10 4.24 -7.08
N VAL A 104 1.21 5.39 -7.76
CA VAL A 104 0.26 6.51 -7.64
C VAL A 104 -1.13 6.11 -8.14
N ILE A 105 -1.20 5.47 -9.32
CA ILE A 105 -2.47 5.08 -9.92
C ILE A 105 -3.19 4.06 -9.03
N LEU A 106 -2.50 3.01 -8.60
CA LEU A 106 -3.12 1.94 -7.84
C LEU A 106 -3.58 2.43 -6.46
N THR A 107 -2.76 3.23 -5.76
CA THR A 107 -3.19 3.83 -4.49
C THR A 107 -4.35 4.79 -4.67
N SER A 108 -4.40 5.56 -5.75
CA SER A 108 -5.53 6.45 -6.06
C SER A 108 -6.81 5.67 -6.35
N VAL A 109 -6.74 4.64 -7.19
CA VAL A 109 -7.88 3.79 -7.55
C VAL A 109 -8.43 3.09 -6.32
N VAL A 110 -7.56 2.54 -5.46
CA VAL A 110 -8.00 1.90 -4.21
C VAL A 110 -8.66 2.92 -3.28
N GLY A 111 -8.08 4.12 -3.14
CA GLY A 111 -8.67 5.20 -2.35
C GLY A 111 -10.07 5.59 -2.82
N ILE A 112 -10.25 5.81 -4.12
CA ILE A 112 -11.56 6.10 -4.72
C ILE A 112 -12.52 4.92 -4.55
N GLY A 113 -12.04 3.68 -4.75
CA GLY A 113 -12.83 2.48 -4.56
C GLY A 113 -13.40 2.37 -3.14
N CYS A 114 -12.60 2.68 -2.12
CA CYS A 114 -13.06 2.74 -0.73
C CYS A 114 -14.15 3.81 -0.56
N LEU A 115 -13.96 5.01 -1.10
CA LEU A 115 -14.95 6.08 -1.00
C LEU A 115 -16.27 5.71 -1.70
N LEU A 116 -16.20 5.00 -2.82
CA LEU A 116 -17.39 4.51 -3.52
C LEU A 116 -18.11 3.43 -2.72
N VAL A 117 -17.38 2.47 -2.15
CA VAL A 117 -17.97 1.45 -1.26
C VAL A 117 -18.69 2.14 -0.11
N GLY A 118 -18.00 3.02 0.64
CA GLY A 118 -18.62 3.71 1.78
C GLY A 118 -19.72 4.73 1.43
N TYR A 119 -20.01 4.96 0.15
CA TYR A 119 -21.12 5.80 -0.31
C TYR A 119 -22.37 4.97 -0.68
N PHE A 120 -22.22 3.71 -1.10
CA PHE A 120 -23.30 2.86 -1.62
C PHE A 120 -23.74 1.80 -0.60
#